data_AF-A0A952D219-F1
#
_entry.id   AF-A0A952D219-F1
#
_cell.length_a   1.000
_cell.length_b   1.000
_cell.length_c   1.000
_cell.angle_alpha   90.00
_cell.angle_beta   90.00
_cell.angle_gamma   90.00
#
_symmetry.space_group_name_H-M   'P 1'
#
loop_
_entity.id
_entity.type
_entity.pdbx_description
1 polymer ?
#
loop_
_entity_poly.entity_id
_entity_poly.type
_entity_poly.pdbx_seq_one_letter_code
_entity_poly.pdbx_strand_id
1 'polypeptide(L)'
;MNSAKRAACRHAAGAGALLRTAALAASAIALCAALAAAPHARAEISLPDGPGVDLVYARCRTCHDLQYLVDSAGLLPKQWDAVLQSMHDYGLKLGDDERSEILGYLTTYLGPNPQPSPRTAQAGASGNQASTSAARIDGHAVYERNCSGCHGADQRGQPTRVPPLAGNDDLQRDPLLPVLVVLNGIDGPIEVEGTRFDASMPSFDHLSDAQIAAVVNYVRGAGDGKKVTPSMVAGQRDRDLSPYEVREYRARAQ
;
A
#
# COMPACT_ATOMS: atom_id res chain seq x y z
N MET A 1 40.07 30.47 49.97
CA MET A 1 41.44 29.94 50.13
C MET A 1 41.46 28.95 51.28
N ASN A 2 41.36 27.65 51.04
CA ASN A 2 42.38 26.64 51.37
C ASN A 2 41.81 25.23 51.12
N SER A 3 42.41 24.54 50.16
CA SER A 3 42.16 23.14 49.82
C SER A 3 42.91 22.20 50.76
N ALA A 4 42.55 20.90 50.68
CA ALA A 4 43.28 19.68 51.14
C ALA A 4 42.66 19.01 52.38
N LYS A 5 42.61 17.68 52.54
CA LYS A 5 43.06 16.51 51.76
C LYS A 5 42.49 15.26 52.49
N ARG A 6 42.07 14.25 51.72
CA ARG A 6 42.39 12.81 51.82
C ARG A 6 42.00 11.98 53.08
N ALA A 7 41.21 10.94 52.77
CA ALA A 7 41.51 9.50 52.83
C ALA A 7 41.36 8.68 54.12
N ALA A 8 40.75 7.50 53.88
CA ALA A 8 40.93 6.17 54.46
C ALA A 8 40.41 5.93 55.90
N CYS A 9 39.40 5.08 56.10
CA CYS A 9 39.36 3.60 56.07
C CYS A 9 39.67 2.96 57.45
N ARG A 10 38.69 2.17 57.93
CA ARG A 10 38.79 0.88 58.69
C ARG A 10 38.47 0.83 60.20
N HIS A 11 37.44 -0.01 60.46
CA HIS A 11 37.35 -1.14 61.40
C HIS A 11 37.00 -0.91 62.89
N ALA A 12 35.82 -1.42 63.28
CA ALA A 12 35.60 -2.36 64.41
C ALA A 12 34.10 -2.74 64.39
N ALA A 13 33.70 -3.96 64.04
CA ALA A 13 33.68 -5.19 64.85
C ALA A 13 32.64 -5.15 66.00
N GLY A 14 31.60 -6.00 65.88
CA GLY A 14 30.62 -6.26 66.93
C GLY A 14 29.74 -7.45 66.54
N ALA A 15 30.12 -8.63 67.02
CA ALA A 15 29.49 -9.92 66.78
C ALA A 15 28.16 -10.09 67.54
N GLY A 16 27.24 -10.87 66.99
CA GLY A 16 25.99 -11.24 67.65
C GLY A 16 25.13 -12.13 66.75
N ALA A 17 25.56 -13.36 66.53
CA ALA A 17 24.78 -14.38 65.83
C ALA A 17 23.74 -15.00 66.78
N LEU A 18 22.46 -14.93 66.41
CA LEU A 18 21.47 -15.94 66.80
C LEU A 18 20.62 -16.28 65.57
N LEU A 19 20.80 -17.51 65.10
CA LEU A 19 20.00 -18.18 64.08
C LEU A 19 18.57 -18.40 64.59
N ARG A 20 17.57 -18.29 63.70
CA ARG A 20 16.60 -19.37 63.39
C ARG A 20 15.55 -18.96 62.35
N THR A 21 15.72 -19.53 61.15
CA THR A 21 14.66 -20.13 60.29
C THR A 21 13.39 -19.34 59.98
N ALA A 22 13.29 -18.82 58.75
CA ALA A 22 12.26 -19.24 57.78
C ALA A 22 12.49 -18.51 56.44
N ALA A 23 12.91 -19.26 55.44
CA ALA A 23 13.01 -18.80 54.06
C ALA A 23 11.67 -18.97 53.33
N LEU A 24 11.51 -18.19 52.26
CA LEU A 24 10.65 -18.41 51.08
C LEU A 24 9.16 -18.08 51.21
N ALA A 25 8.77 -16.91 50.69
CA ALA A 25 7.87 -16.78 49.54
C ALA A 25 7.53 -15.30 49.27
N ALA A 26 8.46 -14.56 48.67
CA ALA A 26 8.16 -13.26 48.06
C ALA A 26 8.05 -13.45 46.55
N SER A 27 6.85 -13.77 46.04
CA SER A 27 6.48 -13.67 44.62
C SER A 27 4.98 -13.85 44.48
N ALA A 28 4.24 -12.74 44.49
CA ALA A 28 2.86 -12.72 44.01
C ALA A 28 2.58 -11.37 43.34
N ILE A 29 2.65 -11.41 42.00
CA ILE A 29 1.75 -10.71 41.07
C ILE A 29 1.85 -9.18 41.09
N ALA A 30 2.93 -8.67 40.47
CA ALA A 30 2.88 -7.42 39.73
C ALA A 30 2.81 -7.77 38.23
N LEU A 31 1.65 -8.20 37.76
CA LEU A 31 1.39 -8.43 36.34
C LEU A 31 0.02 -7.87 35.94
N CYS A 32 -0.12 -6.54 36.02
CA CYS A 32 -0.97 -5.83 35.08
C CYS A 32 -0.04 -5.18 34.06
N ALA A 33 0.42 -6.00 33.12
CA ALA A 33 1.06 -5.53 31.90
C ALA A 33 0.07 -4.60 31.19
N ALA A 34 0.59 -3.44 30.78
CA ALA A 34 -0.12 -2.50 29.94
C ALA A 34 -0.69 -3.23 28.72
N LEU A 35 -2.02 -3.27 28.62
CA LEU A 35 -2.69 -3.46 27.33
C LEU A 35 -2.49 -2.16 26.54
N ALA A 36 -1.29 -1.99 25.98
CA ALA A 36 -1.16 -1.17 24.80
C ALA A 36 -1.95 -1.91 23.72
N ALA A 37 -3.13 -1.40 23.38
CA ALA A 37 -3.79 -1.77 22.14
C ALA A 37 -2.79 -1.47 21.03
N ALA A 38 -2.18 -2.50 20.46
CA ALA A 38 -1.46 -2.34 19.22
C ALA A 38 -2.44 -1.68 18.23
N PRO A 39 -2.01 -0.65 17.48
CA PRO A 39 -2.84 -0.16 16.39
C PRO A 39 -3.19 -1.38 15.56
N HIS A 40 -4.49 -1.61 15.37
CA HIS A 40 -4.93 -2.65 14.47
C HIS A 40 -4.49 -2.16 13.10
N ALA A 41 -3.30 -2.59 12.65
CA ALA A 41 -2.94 -2.51 11.25
C ALA A 41 -4.11 -3.19 10.54
N ARG A 42 -4.94 -2.41 9.84
CA ARG A 42 -6.05 -2.96 9.08
C ARG A 42 -5.37 -3.90 8.09
N ALA A 43 -5.62 -5.20 8.20
CA ALA A 43 -5.08 -6.15 7.25
C ALA A 43 -5.51 -5.68 5.86
N GLU A 44 -4.57 -5.24 5.04
CA GLU A 44 -4.86 -4.75 3.70
C GLU A 44 -5.59 -5.85 2.94
N ILE A 45 -6.73 -5.49 2.33
CA ILE A 45 -7.52 -6.43 1.54
C ILE A 45 -6.74 -6.65 0.23
N SER A 46 -5.96 -7.73 0.23
CA SER A 46 -5.15 -8.16 -0.91
C SER A 46 -5.82 -9.34 -1.61
N LEU A 47 -6.18 -9.14 -2.88
CA LEU A 47 -6.69 -10.17 -3.76
C LEU A 47 -5.55 -11.04 -4.32
N PRO A 48 -5.79 -12.33 -4.63
CA PRO A 48 -4.79 -13.21 -5.24
C PRO A 48 -4.22 -12.64 -6.54
N ASP A 49 -2.91 -12.72 -6.76
CA ASP A 49 -2.34 -12.32 -8.05
C ASP A 49 -2.91 -13.17 -9.19
N GLY A 50 -3.13 -12.56 -10.36
CA GLY A 50 -3.55 -13.27 -11.56
C GLY A 50 -4.00 -12.32 -12.68
N PRO A 51 -4.19 -12.84 -13.91
CA PRO A 51 -4.76 -12.05 -15.00
C PRO A 51 -6.12 -11.47 -14.63
N GLY A 52 -6.32 -10.17 -14.86
CA GLY A 52 -7.56 -9.45 -14.52
C GLY A 52 -7.59 -8.81 -13.13
N VAL A 53 -6.63 -9.09 -12.25
CA VAL A 53 -6.64 -8.52 -10.88
C VAL A 53 -6.53 -6.99 -10.87
N ASP A 54 -5.68 -6.43 -11.73
CA ASP A 54 -5.49 -4.97 -11.87
C ASP A 54 -6.83 -4.29 -12.25
N LEU A 55 -7.58 -4.92 -13.16
CA LEU A 55 -8.88 -4.42 -13.60
C LEU A 55 -9.91 -4.49 -12.46
N VAL A 56 -9.87 -5.53 -11.63
CA VAL A 56 -10.72 -5.63 -10.41
C VAL A 56 -10.40 -4.49 -9.45
N TYR A 57 -9.12 -4.25 -9.14
CA TYR A 57 -8.73 -3.14 -8.27
C TYR A 57 -9.18 -1.80 -8.84
N ALA A 58 -8.93 -1.55 -10.12
CA ALA A 58 -9.26 -0.29 -10.78
C ALA A 58 -10.77 -0.01 -10.84
N ARG A 59 -11.59 -1.04 -11.05
CA ARG A 59 -13.04 -0.87 -11.23
C ARG A 59 -13.80 -0.97 -9.91
N CYS A 60 -13.51 -1.97 -9.08
CA CYS A 60 -14.31 -2.26 -7.90
C CYS A 60 -14.02 -1.29 -6.73
N ARG A 61 -12.80 -0.75 -6.60
CA ARG A 61 -12.47 0.25 -5.56
C ARG A 61 -13.06 1.64 -5.82
N THR A 62 -13.72 1.85 -6.96
CA THR A 62 -14.29 3.16 -7.33
C THR A 62 -15.43 3.60 -6.41
N CYS A 63 -16.22 2.64 -5.90
CA CYS A 63 -17.43 2.96 -5.11
C CYS A 63 -17.37 2.43 -3.66
N HIS A 64 -16.69 1.32 -3.42
CA HIS A 64 -16.56 0.70 -2.09
C HIS A 64 -15.24 -0.07 -1.99
N ASP A 65 -14.84 -0.48 -0.79
CA ASP A 65 -13.65 -1.33 -0.61
C ASP A 65 -13.86 -2.76 -1.12
N LEU A 66 -12.81 -3.58 -1.15
CA LEU A 66 -12.86 -4.93 -1.71
C LEU A 66 -13.28 -6.01 -0.72
N GLN A 67 -13.73 -5.66 0.49
CA GLN A 67 -14.01 -6.64 1.53
C GLN A 67 -15.12 -7.60 1.08
N TYR A 68 -16.14 -7.07 0.40
CA TYR A 68 -17.23 -7.86 -0.14
C TYR A 68 -16.77 -8.93 -1.15
N LEU A 69 -15.67 -8.71 -1.89
CA LEU A 69 -15.13 -9.75 -2.77
C LEU A 69 -14.54 -10.91 -1.98
N VAL A 70 -13.78 -10.62 -0.93
CA VAL A 70 -13.16 -11.64 -0.09
C VAL A 70 -14.22 -12.40 0.70
N ASP A 71 -15.20 -11.70 1.25
CA ASP A 71 -16.32 -12.30 1.99
C ASP A 71 -17.21 -13.17 1.08
N SER A 72 -17.23 -12.88 -0.21
CA SER A 72 -17.99 -13.64 -1.22
C SER A 72 -17.15 -14.72 -1.91
N ALA A 73 -15.93 -15.01 -1.45
CA ALA A 73 -15.13 -16.09 -2.01
C ALA A 73 -15.88 -17.43 -1.93
N GLY A 74 -15.85 -18.19 -3.03
CA GLY A 74 -16.59 -19.45 -3.17
C GLY A 74 -17.87 -19.35 -3.99
N LEU A 75 -18.31 -18.15 -4.41
CA LEU A 75 -19.46 -18.00 -5.30
C LEU A 75 -19.24 -18.66 -6.67
N LEU A 76 -20.30 -19.25 -7.21
CA LEU A 76 -20.32 -19.81 -8.56
C LEU A 76 -20.28 -18.72 -9.63
N PRO A 77 -19.84 -19.02 -10.87
CA PRO A 77 -19.80 -18.05 -11.96
C PRO A 77 -21.09 -17.26 -12.16
N LYS A 78 -22.25 -17.93 -12.16
CA LYS A 78 -23.54 -17.25 -12.29
C LYS A 78 -23.88 -16.32 -11.11
N GLN A 79 -23.37 -16.62 -9.91
CA GLN A 79 -23.58 -15.78 -8.73
C GLN A 79 -22.67 -14.55 -8.78
N TRP A 80 -21.41 -14.71 -9.20
CA TRP A 80 -20.52 -13.58 -9.48
C TRP A 80 -21.09 -12.67 -10.57
N ASP A 81 -21.60 -13.26 -11.65
CA ASP A 81 -22.27 -12.53 -12.72
C ASP A 81 -23.44 -11.68 -12.21
N ALA A 82 -24.26 -12.24 -11.32
CA ALA A 82 -25.38 -11.53 -10.68
C ALA A 82 -24.91 -10.40 -9.74
N VAL A 83 -23.79 -10.57 -9.04
CA VAL A 83 -23.17 -9.51 -8.22
C VAL A 83 -22.72 -8.35 -9.10
N LEU A 84 -22.00 -8.63 -10.19
CA LEU A 84 -21.58 -7.61 -11.15
C LEU A 84 -22.77 -6.91 -11.81
N GLN A 85 -23.84 -7.66 -12.13
CA GLN A 85 -25.08 -7.09 -12.64
C GLN A 85 -25.74 -6.15 -11.63
N SER A 86 -25.81 -6.55 -10.36
CA SER A 86 -26.35 -5.68 -9.31
C SER A 86 -25.55 -4.38 -9.21
N MET A 87 -24.22 -4.45 -9.22
CA MET A 87 -23.37 -3.27 -9.21
C MET A 87 -23.59 -2.39 -10.45
N HIS A 88 -23.77 -2.99 -11.63
CA HIS A 88 -24.10 -2.27 -12.86
C HIS A 88 -25.44 -1.52 -12.73
N ASP A 89 -26.46 -2.16 -12.15
CA ASP A 89 -27.76 -1.53 -11.90
C ASP A 89 -27.65 -0.36 -10.91
N TYR A 90 -26.65 -0.39 -10.01
CA TYR A 90 -26.28 0.72 -9.12
C TYR A 90 -25.29 1.73 -9.74
N GLY A 91 -24.93 1.58 -11.01
CA GLY A 91 -24.18 2.58 -11.77
C GLY A 91 -22.72 2.22 -12.12
N LEU A 92 -22.25 1.00 -11.82
CA LEU A 92 -20.97 0.51 -12.34
C LEU A 92 -21.00 0.44 -13.87
N LYS A 93 -20.03 1.06 -14.52
CA LYS A 93 -19.89 1.04 -15.99
C LYS A 93 -18.69 0.20 -16.38
N LEU A 94 -18.94 -0.92 -17.05
CA LEU A 94 -17.94 -1.83 -17.60
C LEU A 94 -18.29 -2.12 -19.06
N GLY A 95 -17.30 -2.20 -19.93
CA GLY A 95 -17.46 -2.81 -21.25
C GLY A 95 -17.63 -4.33 -21.16
N ASP A 96 -18.15 -4.96 -22.21
CA ASP A 96 -18.36 -6.42 -22.25
C ASP A 96 -17.06 -7.21 -22.05
N ASP A 97 -15.97 -6.74 -22.64
CA ASP A 97 -14.63 -7.34 -22.51
C ASP A 97 -14.11 -7.23 -21.06
N GLU A 98 -14.24 -6.04 -20.45
CA GLU A 98 -13.84 -5.81 -19.06
C GLU A 98 -14.64 -6.67 -18.09
N ARG A 99 -15.96 -6.76 -18.31
CA ARG A 99 -16.85 -7.60 -17.50
C ARG A 99 -16.45 -9.07 -17.61
N SER A 100 -16.12 -9.53 -18.82
CA SER A 100 -15.69 -10.91 -19.06
C SER A 100 -14.35 -11.22 -18.39
N GLU A 101 -13.39 -10.29 -18.44
CA GLU A 101 -12.11 -10.42 -17.77
C GLU A 101 -12.25 -10.44 -16.24
N ILE A 102 -13.04 -9.53 -15.66
CA ILE A 102 -13.34 -9.52 -14.22
C ILE A 102 -14.01 -10.83 -13.81
N LEU A 103 -15.03 -11.29 -14.53
CA LEU A 103 -15.71 -12.55 -14.20
C LEU A 103 -14.74 -13.75 -14.28
N GLY A 104 -13.86 -13.76 -15.28
CA GLY A 104 -12.80 -14.77 -15.40
C GLY A 104 -11.87 -14.79 -14.19
N TYR A 105 -11.43 -13.63 -13.71
CA TYR A 105 -10.63 -13.52 -12.51
C TYR A 105 -11.38 -14.01 -11.25
N LEU A 106 -12.59 -13.48 -11.01
CA LEU A 106 -13.39 -13.81 -9.81
C LEU A 106 -13.67 -15.31 -9.72
N THR A 107 -13.99 -15.94 -10.85
CA THR A 107 -14.28 -17.38 -10.89
C THR A 107 -13.03 -18.24 -10.73
N THR A 108 -11.90 -17.80 -11.28
CA THR A 108 -10.63 -18.55 -11.23
C THR A 108 -9.97 -18.46 -9.86
N TYR A 109 -9.98 -17.29 -9.23
CA TYR A 109 -9.19 -17.02 -8.02
C TYR A 109 -10.03 -16.86 -6.76
N LEU A 110 -11.33 -16.56 -6.88
CA LEU A 110 -12.28 -16.42 -5.77
C LEU A 110 -13.50 -17.35 -5.93
N GLY A 111 -13.46 -18.33 -6.83
CA GLY A 111 -14.51 -19.34 -6.99
C GLY A 111 -14.46 -20.45 -5.93
N PRO A 112 -15.35 -21.45 -6.01
CA PRO A 112 -15.40 -22.57 -5.05
C PRO A 112 -14.15 -23.47 -5.09
N ASN A 113 -13.37 -23.41 -6.17
CA ASN A 113 -12.12 -24.13 -6.33
C ASN A 113 -11.04 -23.17 -6.89
N PRO A 114 -10.49 -22.29 -6.05
CA PRO A 114 -9.59 -21.25 -6.49
C PRO A 114 -8.26 -21.84 -6.97
N GLN A 115 -7.76 -21.36 -8.11
CA GLN A 115 -6.41 -21.67 -8.57
C GLN A 115 -5.39 -20.93 -7.71
N PRO A 116 -4.21 -21.54 -7.40
CA PRO A 116 -3.11 -20.83 -6.77
C PRO A 116 -2.71 -19.62 -7.61
N SER A 117 -2.52 -18.46 -6.98
CA SER A 117 -1.99 -17.29 -7.68
C SER A 117 -0.59 -17.59 -8.24
N PRO A 118 -0.18 -17.02 -9.39
CA PRO A 118 1.14 -17.27 -9.95
C PRO A 118 2.29 -16.99 -8.95
N ARG A 119 2.14 -15.99 -8.08
CA ARG A 119 3.13 -15.69 -7.02
C ARG A 119 3.22 -16.80 -5.97
N THR A 120 2.09 -17.42 -5.58
CA THR A 120 2.09 -18.56 -4.63
C THR A 120 2.52 -19.86 -5.28
N ALA A 121 2.25 -20.05 -6.58
CA ALA A 121 2.77 -21.16 -7.37
C ALA A 121 4.31 -21.10 -7.53
N GLN A 122 4.88 -19.91 -7.74
CA GLN A 122 6.33 -19.70 -7.77
C GLN A 122 7.00 -19.85 -6.39
N ALA A 123 6.30 -19.56 -5.29
CA ALA A 123 6.85 -19.72 -3.93
C ALA A 123 7.15 -21.19 -3.57
N GLY A 124 6.55 -22.16 -4.27
CA GLY A 124 6.84 -23.60 -4.14
C GLY A 124 8.06 -24.07 -4.95
N ALA A 125 8.63 -23.24 -5.81
CA ALA A 125 9.73 -23.59 -6.72
C ALA A 125 10.96 -22.70 -6.52
N SER A 126 11.49 -22.65 -5.29
CA SER A 126 12.81 -22.02 -5.04
C SER A 126 13.95 -22.97 -5.44
N GLY A 127 14.21 -23.03 -6.75
CA GLY A 127 15.45 -23.50 -7.34
C GLY A 127 16.20 -22.32 -7.95
N ASN A 128 17.35 -22.00 -7.37
CA ASN A 128 18.29 -20.96 -7.74
C ASN A 128 18.39 -20.70 -9.26
N GLN A 129 17.84 -19.59 -9.74
CA GLN A 129 18.20 -18.99 -11.03
C GLN A 129 18.23 -17.46 -10.92
N ALA A 130 19.43 -16.94 -10.69
CA ALA A 130 19.77 -15.62 -11.19
C ALA A 130 19.80 -15.72 -12.72
N SER A 131 18.78 -15.17 -13.39
CA SER A 131 18.79 -15.06 -14.86
C SER A 131 18.20 -13.73 -15.30
N THR A 132 19.09 -12.93 -15.88
CA THR A 132 18.92 -12.17 -17.13
C THR A 132 17.76 -11.17 -17.21
N SER A 133 18.12 -9.88 -17.25
CA SER A 133 17.33 -8.77 -17.81
C SER A 133 15.82 -8.93 -17.59
N ALA A 134 15.34 -8.51 -16.41
CA ALA A 134 13.92 -8.28 -16.20
C ALA A 134 13.37 -7.54 -17.43
N ALA A 135 12.46 -8.19 -18.17
CA ALA A 135 11.81 -7.57 -19.31
C ALA A 135 11.35 -6.18 -18.88
N ARG A 136 11.80 -5.15 -19.59
CA ARG A 136 11.48 -3.76 -19.23
C ARG A 136 9.96 -3.66 -19.19
N ILE A 137 9.40 -3.44 -17.99
CA ILE A 137 7.96 -3.24 -17.83
C ILE A 137 7.60 -1.98 -18.61
N ASP A 138 6.64 -2.11 -19.52
CA ASP A 138 6.13 -0.99 -20.29
C ASP A 138 5.21 -0.13 -19.41
N GLY A 139 5.71 1.04 -18.99
CA GLY A 139 4.96 1.98 -18.18
C GLY A 139 3.70 2.53 -18.87
N HIS A 140 3.69 2.61 -20.20
CA HIS A 140 2.51 3.00 -20.96
C HIS A 140 1.41 1.93 -20.84
N ALA A 141 1.76 0.66 -21.00
CA ALA A 141 0.80 -0.43 -20.84
C ALA A 141 0.23 -0.50 -19.41
N VAL A 142 1.03 -0.18 -18.38
CA VAL A 142 0.53 -0.06 -17.00
C VAL A 142 -0.42 1.12 -16.87
N TYR A 143 -0.09 2.28 -17.45
CA TYR A 143 -0.95 3.47 -17.45
C TYR A 143 -2.31 3.21 -18.11
N GLU A 144 -2.30 2.59 -19.29
CA GLU A 144 -3.52 2.32 -20.07
C GLU A 144 -4.50 1.41 -19.32
N ARG A 145 -4.01 0.47 -18.51
CA ARG A 145 -4.88 -0.42 -17.73
C ARG A 145 -5.39 0.19 -16.44
N ASN A 146 -4.60 1.05 -15.81
CA ASN A 146 -4.83 1.46 -14.41
C ASN A 146 -5.22 2.93 -14.26
N CYS A 147 -4.81 3.80 -15.18
CA CYS A 147 -4.84 5.25 -14.98
C CYS A 147 -5.68 5.98 -16.04
N SER A 148 -5.63 5.51 -17.28
CA SER A 148 -6.27 6.17 -18.44
C SER A 148 -7.79 6.33 -18.29
N GLY A 149 -8.45 5.42 -17.56
CA GLY A 149 -9.90 5.48 -17.32
C GLY A 149 -10.35 6.76 -16.60
N CYS A 150 -9.48 7.36 -15.79
CA CYS A 150 -9.75 8.62 -15.09
C CYS A 150 -8.96 9.78 -15.70
N HIS A 151 -7.64 9.59 -15.90
CA HIS A 151 -6.73 10.64 -16.36
C HIS A 151 -6.72 10.83 -17.88
N GLY A 152 -7.41 9.98 -18.64
CA GLY A 152 -7.44 10.00 -20.11
C GLY A 152 -6.19 9.39 -20.74
N ALA A 153 -6.30 8.85 -21.95
CA ALA A 153 -5.16 8.30 -22.69
C ALA A 153 -4.10 9.38 -23.00
N ASP A 154 -4.51 10.65 -23.14
CA ASP A 154 -3.63 11.80 -23.35
C ASP A 154 -3.17 12.47 -22.04
N GLN A 155 -3.54 11.89 -20.89
CA GLN A 155 -3.19 12.34 -19.54
C GLN A 155 -3.62 13.78 -19.21
N ARG A 156 -4.62 14.32 -19.93
CA ARG A 156 -5.17 15.66 -19.69
C ARG A 156 -6.21 15.72 -18.57
N GLY A 157 -6.59 14.57 -18.02
CA GLY A 157 -7.60 14.47 -16.98
C GLY A 157 -8.98 14.89 -17.48
N GLN A 158 -9.81 15.31 -16.54
CA GLN A 158 -11.15 15.85 -16.81
C GLN A 158 -11.26 17.21 -16.12
N PRO A 159 -11.63 18.28 -16.84
CA PRO A 159 -11.73 19.61 -16.25
C PRO A 159 -12.49 19.60 -14.92
N THR A 160 -11.87 20.15 -13.87
CA THR A 160 -12.42 20.27 -12.50
C THR A 160 -12.73 18.96 -11.76
N ARG A 161 -12.52 17.79 -12.39
CA ARG A 161 -12.80 16.47 -11.78
C ARG A 161 -11.56 15.62 -11.56
N VAL A 162 -10.72 15.49 -12.59
CA VAL A 162 -9.50 14.68 -12.53
C VAL A 162 -8.34 15.56 -13.00
N PRO A 163 -7.27 15.73 -12.19
CA PRO A 163 -6.18 16.61 -12.54
C PRO A 163 -5.41 16.09 -13.78
N PRO A 164 -4.85 17.00 -14.60
CA PRO A 164 -3.94 16.63 -15.66
C PRO A 164 -2.63 16.10 -15.07
N LEU A 165 -2.06 15.10 -15.74
CA LEU A 165 -0.70 14.62 -15.49
C LEU A 165 0.27 15.12 -16.58
N ALA A 166 -0.21 15.24 -17.82
CA ALA A 166 0.56 15.85 -18.90
C ALA A 166 0.84 17.32 -18.59
N GLY A 167 2.12 17.70 -18.60
CA GLY A 167 2.56 19.08 -18.34
C GLY A 167 2.58 19.47 -16.86
N ASN A 168 2.18 18.58 -15.95
CA ASN A 168 2.11 18.89 -14.52
C ASN A 168 3.49 18.92 -13.87
N ASP A 169 4.01 20.12 -13.62
CA ASP A 169 5.32 20.37 -13.04
C ASP A 169 5.50 19.77 -11.64
N ASP A 170 4.44 19.58 -10.87
CA ASP A 170 4.53 19.01 -9.52
C ASP A 170 5.10 17.58 -9.55
N LEU A 171 4.85 16.84 -10.64
CA LEU A 171 5.38 15.49 -10.85
C LEU A 171 6.90 15.47 -11.07
N GLN A 172 7.49 16.62 -11.41
CA GLN A 172 8.93 16.75 -11.64
C GLN A 172 9.70 17.21 -10.40
N ARG A 173 9.06 18.02 -9.53
CA ARG A 173 9.69 18.65 -8.36
C ARG A 173 10.21 17.64 -7.35
N ASP A 174 9.41 16.63 -7.04
CA ASP A 174 9.78 15.54 -6.14
C ASP A 174 9.44 14.19 -6.78
N PRO A 175 10.45 13.34 -7.11
CA PRO A 175 10.19 12.01 -7.66
C PRO A 175 9.44 11.07 -6.71
N LEU A 176 9.42 11.34 -5.39
CA LEU A 176 8.69 10.52 -4.42
C LEU A 176 7.21 10.87 -4.36
N LEU A 177 6.81 12.11 -4.62
CA LEU A 177 5.40 12.52 -4.57
C LEU A 177 4.49 11.59 -5.41
N PRO A 178 4.72 11.37 -6.72
CA PRO A 178 3.87 10.47 -7.51
C PRO A 178 3.95 9.01 -7.05
N VAL A 179 5.06 8.58 -6.44
CA VAL A 179 5.16 7.24 -5.84
C VAL A 179 4.23 7.11 -4.63
N LEU A 180 4.22 8.11 -3.74
CA LEU A 180 3.36 8.11 -2.57
C LEU A 180 1.89 8.20 -2.95
N VAL A 181 1.53 9.01 -3.95
CA VAL A 181 0.17 9.10 -4.49
C VAL A 181 -0.30 7.74 -5.06
N VAL A 182 0.53 7.06 -5.84
CA VAL A 182 0.15 5.75 -6.42
C VAL A 182 0.03 4.67 -5.32
N LEU A 183 0.93 4.66 -4.33
CA LEU A 183 0.91 3.67 -3.25
C LEU A 183 -0.24 3.86 -2.26
N ASN A 184 -0.61 5.10 -1.95
CA ASN A 184 -1.49 5.40 -0.82
C ASN A 184 -2.80 6.09 -1.24
N GLY A 185 -2.92 6.53 -2.49
CA GLY A 185 -3.99 7.41 -2.93
C GLY A 185 -3.79 8.86 -2.46
N ILE A 186 -4.75 9.72 -2.82
CA ILE A 186 -4.81 11.11 -2.36
C ILE A 186 -6.29 11.54 -2.29
N ASP A 187 -6.67 12.29 -1.25
CA ASP A 187 -8.07 12.67 -1.01
C ASP A 187 -8.23 14.16 -0.67
N GLY A 188 -9.31 14.74 -1.19
CA GLY A 188 -9.74 16.09 -0.92
C GLY A 188 -9.08 17.14 -1.83
N PRO A 189 -9.17 18.44 -1.45
CA PRO A 189 -8.87 19.52 -2.37
C PRO A 189 -7.37 19.65 -2.65
N ILE A 190 -7.02 19.68 -3.93
CA ILE A 190 -5.68 20.00 -4.43
C ILE A 190 -5.77 21.09 -5.51
N GLU A 191 -4.69 21.84 -5.68
CA GLU A 191 -4.53 22.79 -6.79
C GLU A 191 -3.43 22.34 -7.73
N VAL A 192 -3.75 22.21 -9.02
CA VAL A 192 -2.81 21.92 -10.11
C VAL A 192 -2.94 23.06 -11.11
N GLU A 193 -1.85 23.78 -11.38
CA GLU A 193 -1.82 24.91 -12.34
C GLU A 193 -2.92 25.96 -12.10
N GLY A 194 -3.22 26.26 -10.83
CA GLY A 194 -4.26 27.22 -10.44
C GLY A 194 -5.70 26.71 -10.58
N THR A 195 -5.90 25.45 -10.98
CA THR A 195 -7.21 24.81 -11.01
C THR A 195 -7.40 23.92 -9.77
N ARG A 196 -8.51 24.11 -9.07
CA ARG A 196 -8.88 23.29 -7.92
C ARG A 196 -9.55 21.99 -8.36
N PHE A 197 -9.14 20.88 -7.75
CA PHE A 197 -9.74 19.56 -7.88
C PHE A 197 -10.09 19.04 -6.50
N ASP A 198 -11.30 18.50 -6.32
CA ASP A 198 -11.77 17.97 -5.05
C ASP A 198 -12.33 16.57 -5.31
N ALA A 199 -11.42 15.60 -5.39
CA ALA A 199 -11.70 14.22 -5.76
C ALA A 199 -10.79 13.27 -4.99
N SER A 200 -11.17 12.00 -4.95
CA SER A 200 -10.40 10.93 -4.35
C SER A 200 -9.72 10.11 -5.45
N MET A 201 -8.42 9.89 -5.32
CA MET A 201 -7.68 8.90 -6.10
C MET A 201 -7.38 7.71 -5.19
N PRO A 202 -7.81 6.49 -5.54
CA PRO A 202 -7.56 5.31 -4.71
C PRO A 202 -6.08 4.89 -4.76
N SER A 203 -5.69 4.05 -3.80
CA SER A 203 -4.40 3.37 -3.81
C SER A 203 -4.33 2.27 -4.88
N PHE A 204 -3.14 2.15 -5.50
CA PHE A 204 -2.72 1.10 -6.42
C PHE A 204 -1.56 0.28 -5.84
N ASP A 205 -1.53 0.10 -4.51
CA ASP A 205 -0.61 -0.75 -3.73
C ASP A 205 -0.41 -2.16 -4.30
N HIS A 206 -1.43 -2.74 -4.93
CA HIS A 206 -1.38 -4.05 -5.56
C HIS A 206 -0.39 -4.16 -6.73
N LEU A 207 -0.06 -3.04 -7.39
CA LEU A 207 0.95 -3.02 -8.45
C LEU A 207 2.34 -3.28 -7.85
N SER A 208 3.15 -4.08 -8.53
CA SER A 208 4.54 -4.33 -8.11
C SER A 208 5.39 -3.06 -8.15
N ASP A 209 6.50 -3.04 -7.40
CA ASP A 209 7.45 -1.92 -7.39
C ASP A 209 7.95 -1.55 -8.77
N ALA A 210 8.14 -2.55 -9.63
CA ALA A 210 8.57 -2.35 -11.00
C ALA A 210 7.47 -1.76 -11.88
N GLN A 211 6.20 -2.14 -11.68
CA GLN A 211 5.06 -1.52 -12.36
C GLN A 211 4.87 -0.07 -11.94
N ILE A 212 4.91 0.22 -10.63
CA ILE A 212 4.79 1.58 -10.10
C ILE A 212 5.94 2.46 -10.60
N ALA A 213 7.18 1.98 -10.53
CA ALA A 213 8.32 2.72 -11.05
C ALA A 213 8.19 2.98 -12.56
N ALA A 214 7.70 2.00 -13.34
CA ALA A 214 7.50 2.15 -14.77
C ALA A 214 6.42 3.18 -15.11
N VAL A 215 5.25 3.12 -14.48
CA VAL A 215 4.15 4.08 -14.75
C VAL A 215 4.49 5.49 -14.27
N VAL A 216 5.12 5.64 -13.10
CA VAL A 216 5.54 6.96 -12.61
C VAL A 216 6.57 7.56 -13.56
N ASN A 217 7.53 6.79 -14.07
CA ASN A 217 8.47 7.29 -15.07
C ASN A 217 7.80 7.60 -16.42
N TYR A 218 6.77 6.85 -16.82
CA TYR A 218 6.02 7.11 -18.04
C TYR A 218 5.25 8.44 -17.95
N VAL A 219 4.51 8.64 -16.85
CA VAL A 219 3.72 9.86 -16.60
C VAL A 219 4.62 11.09 -16.45
N ARG A 220 5.77 10.95 -15.78
CA ARG A 220 6.75 12.03 -15.66
C ARG A 220 7.48 12.33 -16.97
N GLY A 221 7.42 11.45 -17.97
CA GLY A 221 8.13 11.62 -19.23
C GLY A 221 9.65 11.69 -19.10
N ALA A 222 10.32 12.21 -20.13
CA ALA A 222 11.78 12.29 -20.23
C ALA A 222 12.36 13.58 -19.63
N GLY A 223 11.84 14.05 -18.49
CA GLY A 223 12.42 15.19 -17.79
C GLY A 223 13.83 14.90 -17.25
N ASP A 224 14.55 15.96 -16.85
CA ASP A 224 15.91 15.88 -16.29
C ASP A 224 15.96 15.30 -14.85
N GLY A 225 14.80 14.95 -14.30
CA GLY A 225 14.65 14.40 -12.96
C GLY A 225 15.20 12.98 -12.83
N LYS A 226 15.62 12.62 -11.61
CA LYS A 226 16.03 11.25 -11.29
C LYS A 226 14.88 10.28 -11.62
N LYS A 227 15.21 9.22 -12.37
CA LYS A 227 14.27 8.12 -12.63
C LYS A 227 13.89 7.44 -11.32
N VAL A 228 12.61 7.13 -11.16
CA VAL A 228 12.13 6.30 -10.07
C VAL A 228 12.58 4.87 -10.33
N THR A 229 13.14 4.22 -9.32
CA THR A 229 13.56 2.82 -9.39
C THR A 229 12.63 1.94 -8.56
N PRO A 230 12.52 0.63 -8.85
CA PRO A 230 11.73 -0.28 -8.03
C PRO A 230 12.16 -0.25 -6.55
N SER A 231 13.46 -0.11 -6.27
CA SER A 231 13.97 0.01 -4.89
C SER A 231 13.49 1.27 -4.18
N MET A 232 13.29 2.39 -4.89
CA MET A 232 12.72 3.59 -4.29
C MET A 232 11.26 3.37 -3.89
N VAL A 233 10.49 2.67 -4.72
CA VAL A 233 9.10 2.32 -4.44
C VAL A 233 9.02 1.36 -3.25
N ALA A 234 9.84 0.31 -3.26
CA ALA A 234 9.91 -0.67 -2.16
C ALA A 234 10.15 0.04 -0.81
N GLY A 235 11.08 1.00 -0.77
CA GLY A 235 11.38 1.76 0.45
C GLY A 235 10.27 2.70 0.92
N GLN A 236 9.19 2.89 0.15
CA GLN A 236 8.02 3.67 0.59
C GLN A 236 6.85 2.78 1.03
N ARG A 237 6.84 1.46 0.80
CA ARG A 237 5.69 0.61 1.14
C ARG A 237 5.40 0.48 2.62
N ASP A 238 6.42 0.59 3.46
CA ASP A 238 6.25 0.55 4.92
C ASP A 238 5.69 1.87 5.48
N ARG A 239 5.53 2.89 4.62
CA ARG A 239 4.94 4.18 4.99
C ARG A 239 3.45 4.11 4.74
N ASP A 240 2.71 3.62 5.73
CA ASP A 240 1.25 3.62 5.79
C ASP A 240 0.74 5.07 5.94
N LEU A 241 0.79 5.84 4.86
CA LEU A 241 0.28 7.20 4.81
C LEU A 241 -1.19 7.16 4.43
N SER A 242 -2.03 7.86 5.17
CA SER A 242 -3.39 8.11 4.72
C SER A 242 -3.40 8.99 3.45
N PRO A 243 -4.43 8.91 2.60
CA PRO A 243 -4.62 9.81 1.46
C PRO A 243 -4.55 11.31 1.84
N TYR A 244 -4.96 11.66 3.07
CA TYR A 244 -4.83 13.01 3.61
C TYR A 244 -3.38 13.40 3.88
N GLU A 245 -2.58 12.51 4.47
CA GLU A 245 -1.16 12.77 4.72
C GLU A 245 -0.35 12.90 3.43
N VAL A 246 -0.75 12.19 2.37
CA VAL A 246 -0.19 12.38 1.03
C VAL A 246 -0.51 13.78 0.48
N ARG A 247 -1.74 14.26 0.67
CA ARG A 247 -2.10 15.64 0.32
C ARG A 247 -1.27 16.67 1.10
N GLU A 248 -1.11 16.48 2.40
CA GLU A 248 -0.26 17.36 3.22
C GLU A 248 1.21 17.29 2.79
N TYR A 249 1.70 16.12 2.38
CA TYR A 249 3.03 15.96 1.79
C TYR A 249 3.18 16.79 0.51
N ARG A 250 2.20 16.71 -0.40
CA ARG A 250 2.15 17.52 -1.61
C ARG A 250 2.19 19.01 -1.32
N ALA A 251 1.36 19.48 -0.39
CA ALA A 251 1.27 20.90 -0.03
C ALA A 251 2.59 21.47 0.49
N ARG A 252 3.41 20.66 1.17
CA ARG A 252 4.75 21.06 1.66
C ARG A 252 5.83 21.07 0.58
N ALA A 253 5.59 20.41 -0.56
CA ALA A 253 6.54 20.31 -1.67
C ALA A 253 6.34 21.40 -2.75
N GLN A 254 5.31 22.23 -2.61
CA GLN A 254 4.99 23.36 -3.50
C GLN A 254 5.72 24.64 -3.11
#